data_AF-A0A524FMW8-F1
#
_entry.id   AF-A0A524FMW8-F1
#
_cell.length_a   1.000
_cell.length_b   1.000
_cell.length_c   1.000
_cell.angle_alpha   90.00
_cell.angle_beta   90.00
_cell.angle_gamma   90.00
#
_symmetry.space_group_name_H-M   'P 1'
#
loop_
_entity.id
_entity.type
_entity.pdbx_description
1 polymer ?
#
loop_
_entity_poly.entity_id
_entity_poly.type
_entity_poly.pdbx_seq_one_letter_code
_entity_poly.pdbx_strand_id
1 'polypeptide(L)'
;MEVKYFKSKVVDPKQMINPVNVITENCSRLDYVLRYLSQLKPKRVNDYVFALEKRLREDIKDYQIDYSSINVDDVLKDCEFLNRYSDLRDLMIQFVFNELKLPINYEPSSEEIEVFLMNWLRSSNVFRYHRVKAIVDIMDRQEGIQLWKDMVYRATQDSLRKTDGECHPPIKEITEGWMKEGETGNSNFELTVVSYDDHKVALRFDRCPVFDSIKHLEDRGIAYLSYCWTGQPEQELNKKARRKNTPQTLYQSDYCVEFYWNNDVHPNAEPPTTEFWNELVETKVIR
;
A
#
# COMPACT_ATOMS: atom_id res chain seq x y z
N MET A 1 -1.92 -20.61 23.69
CA MET A 1 -1.94 -19.19 23.29
C MET A 1 -0.66 -18.54 23.77
N GLU A 2 0.14 -18.06 22.83
CA GLU A 2 1.38 -17.33 23.07
C GLU A 2 1.17 -15.86 22.65
N VAL A 3 1.59 -14.93 23.51
CA VAL A 3 1.49 -13.50 23.25
C VAL A 3 2.88 -12.89 23.29
N LYS A 4 3.31 -12.27 22.20
CA LYS A 4 4.56 -11.51 22.11
C LYS A 4 4.28 -10.07 21.72
N TYR A 5 4.93 -9.14 22.41
CA TYR A 5 4.86 -7.72 22.11
C TYR A 5 6.22 -7.20 21.68
N PHE A 6 6.23 -6.48 20.55
CA PHE A 6 7.41 -5.89 19.98
C PHE A 6 7.21 -4.39 19.88
N LYS A 7 7.92 -3.66 20.75
CA LYS A 7 7.95 -2.20 20.72
C LYS A 7 9.04 -1.74 19.78
N SER A 8 8.68 -0.95 18.78
CA SER A 8 9.63 -0.26 17.93
C SER A 8 9.91 1.14 18.48
N LYS A 9 11.17 1.58 18.44
CA LYS A 9 11.47 3.00 18.63
C LYS A 9 11.07 3.75 17.36
N VAL A 10 10.62 4.99 17.51
CA VAL A 10 10.38 5.85 16.34
C VAL A 10 11.71 6.17 15.69
N VAL A 11 12.03 5.40 14.66
CA VAL A 11 13.14 5.62 13.75
C VAL A 11 12.54 5.80 12.37
N ASP A 12 13.02 6.80 11.64
CA ASP A 12 12.85 6.88 10.19
C ASP A 12 14.17 6.38 9.60
N PRO A 13 14.34 5.04 9.49
CA PRO A 13 15.62 4.50 9.07
C PRO A 13 15.86 4.84 7.61
N LYS A 14 17.12 4.79 7.22
CA LYS A 14 17.49 4.87 5.82
C LYS A 14 17.47 3.49 5.18
N GLN A 15 17.22 3.45 3.88
CA GLN A 15 17.23 2.24 3.07
C GLN A 15 17.82 2.52 1.69
N MET A 16 18.39 1.48 1.09
CA MET A 16 18.87 1.52 -0.28
C MET A 16 17.71 1.26 -1.24
N ILE A 17 17.54 2.15 -2.22
CA ILE A 17 16.56 1.98 -3.29
C ILE A 17 17.18 2.34 -4.64
N ASN A 18 16.65 1.75 -5.71
CA ASN A 18 16.89 2.27 -7.05
C ASN A 18 15.71 3.18 -7.46
N PRO A 19 15.91 4.49 -7.71
CA PRO A 19 14.83 5.40 -8.06
C PRO A 19 14.10 5.04 -9.36
N VAL A 20 14.83 4.49 -10.34
CA VAL A 20 14.25 4.00 -11.60
C VAL A 20 13.26 2.88 -11.32
N ASN A 21 13.56 1.95 -10.40
CA ASN A 21 12.62 0.90 -10.01
C ASN A 21 11.34 1.49 -9.38
N VAL A 22 11.48 2.51 -8.53
CA VAL A 22 10.33 3.19 -7.91
C VAL A 22 9.46 3.91 -8.95
N ILE A 23 10.08 4.55 -9.95
CA ILE A 23 9.38 5.14 -11.10
C ILE A 23 8.61 4.07 -11.87
N THR A 24 9.29 2.99 -12.28
CA THR A 24 8.69 1.89 -13.04
C THR A 24 7.50 1.29 -12.32
N GLU A 25 7.61 1.03 -11.02
CA GLU A 25 6.53 0.47 -10.20
C GLU A 25 5.31 1.40 -10.16
N ASN A 26 5.53 2.70 -9.94
CA ASN A 26 4.42 3.65 -9.86
C ASN A 26 3.77 3.90 -11.23
N CYS A 27 4.56 4.04 -12.29
CA CYS A 27 4.08 4.19 -13.67
C CYS A 27 3.31 2.94 -14.14
N SER A 28 3.83 1.74 -13.89
CA SER A 28 3.13 0.49 -14.24
C SER A 28 1.77 0.38 -13.52
N ARG A 29 1.72 0.77 -12.24
CA ARG A 29 0.47 0.78 -11.48
C ARG A 29 -0.52 1.83 -11.98
N LEU A 30 -0.04 2.98 -12.45
CA LEU A 30 -0.89 4.00 -13.08
C LEU A 30 -1.43 3.50 -14.43
N ASP A 31 -0.58 2.84 -15.23
CA ASP A 31 -0.97 2.23 -16.50
C ASP A 31 -2.15 1.25 -16.32
N TYR A 32 -2.08 0.37 -15.31
CA TYR A 32 -3.19 -0.51 -14.96
C TYR A 32 -4.49 0.25 -14.64
N VAL A 33 -4.41 1.36 -13.91
CA VAL A 33 -5.59 2.19 -13.60
C VAL A 33 -6.15 2.82 -14.87
N LEU A 34 -5.31 3.39 -15.74
CA LEU A 34 -5.72 3.97 -17.01
C LEU A 34 -6.36 2.93 -17.94
N ARG A 35 -5.80 1.73 -17.99
CA ARG A 35 -6.34 0.58 -18.72
C ARG A 35 -7.74 0.23 -18.26
N TYR A 36 -7.94 0.02 -16.95
CA TYR A 36 -9.27 -0.36 -16.44
C TYR A 36 -10.27 0.79 -16.53
N LEU A 37 -9.84 2.04 -16.33
CA LEU A 37 -10.70 3.21 -16.53
C LEU A 37 -11.15 3.32 -17.99
N SER A 38 -10.25 3.08 -18.94
CA SER A 38 -10.57 3.05 -20.37
C SER A 38 -11.60 1.98 -20.72
N GLN A 39 -11.60 0.85 -20.01
CA GLN A 39 -12.56 -0.23 -20.21
C GLN A 39 -13.92 0.06 -19.55
N LEU A 40 -13.90 0.59 -18.33
CA LEU A 40 -15.11 0.75 -17.50
C LEU A 40 -15.84 2.07 -17.75
N LYS A 41 -15.10 3.16 -17.96
CA LYS A 41 -15.61 4.53 -18.11
C LYS A 41 -14.75 5.30 -19.14
N PRO A 42 -14.72 4.88 -20.43
CA PRO A 42 -13.83 5.47 -21.45
C PRO A 42 -13.97 6.99 -21.60
N LYS A 43 -15.19 7.52 -21.46
CA LYS A 43 -15.45 8.96 -21.58
C LYS A 43 -14.86 9.81 -20.46
N ARG A 44 -14.37 9.18 -19.38
CA ARG A 44 -13.84 9.84 -18.18
C ARG A 44 -12.32 9.79 -18.07
N VAL A 45 -11.62 9.14 -19.00
CA VAL A 45 -10.17 8.96 -18.91
C VAL A 45 -9.44 10.30 -18.92
N ASN A 46 -9.79 11.19 -19.85
CA ASN A 46 -9.14 12.51 -19.91
C ASN A 46 -9.48 13.37 -18.68
N ASP A 47 -10.73 13.35 -18.20
CA ASP A 47 -11.12 14.03 -16.96
C ASP A 47 -10.24 13.55 -15.79
N TYR A 48 -10.02 12.24 -15.66
CA TYR A 48 -9.18 11.63 -14.64
C TYR A 48 -7.71 12.05 -14.77
N VAL A 49 -7.17 12.04 -15.99
CA VAL A 49 -5.80 12.47 -16.27
C VAL A 49 -5.62 13.92 -15.81
N PHE A 50 -6.49 14.84 -16.22
CA PHE A 50 -6.41 16.24 -15.80
C PHE A 50 -6.53 16.42 -14.28
N ALA A 51 -7.44 15.68 -13.63
CA ALA A 51 -7.59 15.72 -12.18
C ALA A 51 -6.34 15.23 -11.46
N LEU A 52 -5.71 14.14 -11.94
CA LEU A 52 -4.49 13.61 -11.36
C LEU A 52 -3.30 14.53 -11.60
N GLU A 53 -3.12 15.06 -12.81
CA GLU A 53 -2.07 16.03 -13.12
C GLU A 53 -2.14 17.26 -12.20
N LYS A 54 -3.35 17.79 -11.98
CA LYS A 54 -3.57 18.91 -11.07
C LYS A 54 -3.06 18.58 -9.65
N ARG A 55 -3.40 17.40 -9.13
CA ARG A 55 -2.95 16.96 -7.79
C ARG A 55 -1.44 16.81 -7.71
N LEU A 56 -0.82 16.20 -8.72
CA LEU A 56 0.63 16.04 -8.76
C LEU A 56 1.33 17.39 -8.82
N ARG A 57 0.82 18.33 -9.64
CA ARG A 57 1.35 19.71 -9.72
C ARG A 57 1.25 20.45 -8.38
N GLU A 58 0.15 20.29 -7.65
CA GLU A 58 -0.03 20.89 -6.32
C GLU A 58 1.01 20.39 -5.30
N ASP A 59 1.39 19.11 -5.37
CA ASP A 59 2.39 18.49 -4.48
C ASP A 59 3.83 18.82 -4.87
N ILE A 60 4.17 18.75 -6.16
CA ILE A 60 5.54 19.03 -6.64
C ILE A 60 5.84 20.53 -6.72
N LYS A 61 4.82 21.37 -6.90
CA LYS A 61 4.93 22.83 -7.10
C LYS A 61 5.92 23.14 -8.24
N ASP A 62 7.00 23.85 -7.93
CA ASP A 62 8.04 24.26 -8.87
C ASP A 62 9.23 23.27 -8.92
N TYR A 63 9.13 22.12 -8.25
CA TYR A 63 10.19 21.10 -8.31
C TYR A 63 10.31 20.56 -9.73
N GLN A 64 11.52 20.64 -10.28
CA GLN A 64 11.88 20.12 -11.60
C GLN A 64 13.29 19.54 -11.52
N ILE A 65 13.44 18.27 -11.83
CA ILE A 65 14.73 17.59 -11.98
C ILE A 65 14.96 17.23 -13.44
N ASP A 66 16.20 17.34 -13.92
CA ASP A 66 16.59 16.81 -15.22
C ASP A 66 16.80 15.29 -15.10
N TYR A 67 15.99 14.53 -15.81
CA TYR A 67 16.07 13.06 -15.87
C TYR A 67 16.39 12.56 -17.28
N SER A 68 16.98 13.41 -18.13
CA SER A 68 17.38 13.06 -19.50
C SER A 68 18.44 11.95 -19.57
N SER A 69 19.15 11.67 -18.47
CA SER A 69 20.05 10.51 -18.35
C SER A 69 19.32 9.17 -18.35
N ILE A 70 18.02 9.15 -18.03
CA ILE A 70 17.19 7.95 -18.07
C ILE A 70 16.57 7.80 -19.47
N ASN A 71 16.73 6.64 -20.08
CA ASN A 71 15.93 6.27 -21.25
C ASN A 71 14.50 5.89 -20.82
N VAL A 72 13.65 6.89 -20.57
CA VAL A 72 12.28 6.72 -20.07
C VAL A 72 11.45 5.83 -20.99
N ASP A 73 11.63 5.94 -22.30
CA ASP A 73 10.87 5.15 -23.27
C ASP A 73 11.22 3.65 -23.19
N ASP A 74 12.47 3.28 -22.91
CA ASP A 74 12.83 1.88 -22.68
C ASP A 74 12.34 1.39 -21.30
N VAL A 75 12.52 2.21 -20.25
CA VAL A 75 12.09 1.88 -18.88
C VAL A 75 10.58 1.65 -18.80
N LEU A 76 9.79 2.44 -19.55
CA LEU A 76 8.33 2.42 -19.52
C LEU A 76 7.71 1.86 -20.81
N LYS A 77 8.45 1.06 -21.58
CA LYS A 77 7.97 0.50 -22.86
C LYS A 77 6.67 -0.31 -22.75
N ASP A 78 6.46 -0.97 -21.61
CA ASP A 78 5.29 -1.80 -21.35
C ASP A 78 4.08 -1.00 -20.81
N CYS A 79 4.22 0.31 -20.59
CA CYS A 79 3.16 1.19 -20.09
C CYS A 79 2.33 1.81 -21.23
N GLU A 80 1.66 0.96 -22.03
CA GLU A 80 0.94 1.34 -23.25
C GLU A 80 -0.09 2.46 -23.06
N PHE A 81 -0.87 2.44 -21.97
CA PHE A 81 -1.92 3.41 -21.70
C PHE A 81 -1.35 4.73 -21.16
N LEU A 82 -0.34 4.65 -20.30
CA LEU A 82 0.35 5.84 -19.78
C LEU A 82 1.14 6.57 -20.87
N ASN A 83 1.75 5.85 -21.82
CA ASN A 83 2.54 6.44 -22.90
C ASN A 83 1.72 7.33 -23.86
N ARG A 84 0.39 7.32 -23.76
CA ARG A 84 -0.51 8.23 -24.49
C ARG A 84 -0.63 9.61 -23.81
N TYR A 85 -0.11 9.76 -22.60
CA TYR A 85 -0.21 10.95 -21.76
C TYR A 85 1.19 11.34 -21.24
N SER A 86 2.03 11.92 -22.11
CA SER A 86 3.42 12.30 -21.79
C SER A 86 3.50 13.23 -20.59
N ASP A 87 2.63 14.22 -20.50
CA ASP A 87 2.67 15.23 -19.44
C ASP A 87 2.39 14.60 -18.07
N LEU A 88 1.41 13.70 -17.98
CA LEU A 88 1.15 12.93 -16.77
C LEU A 88 2.32 12.00 -16.41
N ARG A 89 2.93 11.35 -17.41
CA ARG A 89 4.11 10.49 -17.22
C ARG A 89 5.27 11.29 -16.64
N ASP A 90 5.55 12.47 -17.19
CA ASP A 90 6.62 13.34 -16.74
C ASP A 90 6.34 13.89 -15.34
N LEU A 91 5.11 14.31 -15.05
CA LEU A 91 4.69 14.71 -13.70
C LEU A 91 4.84 13.59 -12.68
N MET A 92 4.55 12.34 -13.06
CA MET A 92 4.73 11.18 -12.18
C MET A 92 6.21 10.97 -11.83
N ILE A 93 7.11 11.10 -12.81
CA ILE A 93 8.55 11.00 -12.59
C ILE A 93 9.03 12.10 -11.64
N GLN A 94 8.64 13.35 -11.89
CA GLN A 94 8.93 14.50 -11.03
C GLN A 94 8.41 14.29 -9.61
N PHE A 95 7.19 13.76 -9.48
CA PHE A 95 6.59 13.45 -8.20
C PHE A 95 7.39 12.44 -7.39
N VAL A 96 7.83 11.34 -8.01
CA VAL A 96 8.67 10.34 -7.33
C VAL A 96 9.94 10.99 -6.78
N PHE A 97 10.66 11.74 -7.61
CA PHE A 97 11.90 12.39 -7.17
C PHE A 97 11.68 13.43 -6.07
N ASN A 98 10.61 14.23 -6.16
CA ASN A 98 10.23 15.20 -5.13
C ASN A 98 9.90 14.54 -3.77
N GLU A 99 9.16 13.43 -3.78
CA GLU A 99 8.82 12.71 -2.55
C GLU A 99 10.01 11.95 -1.96
N LEU A 100 10.91 11.43 -2.81
CA LEU A 100 12.19 10.88 -2.37
C LEU A 100 13.14 11.92 -1.76
N LYS A 101 12.84 13.22 -1.93
CA LYS A 101 13.66 14.37 -1.51
C LYS A 101 15.04 14.37 -2.16
N LEU A 102 15.12 13.99 -3.43
CA LEU A 102 16.37 14.07 -4.17
C LEU A 102 16.67 15.52 -4.56
N PRO A 103 17.94 15.96 -4.49
CA PRO A 103 18.29 17.33 -4.84
C PRO A 103 18.07 17.57 -6.35
N ILE A 104 17.80 18.83 -6.73
CA ILE A 104 17.49 19.22 -8.12
C ILE A 104 18.63 18.89 -9.10
N ASN A 105 19.87 18.87 -8.61
CA ASN A 105 21.06 18.52 -9.39
C ASN A 105 21.44 17.03 -9.27
N TYR A 106 20.55 16.18 -8.73
CA TYR A 106 20.76 14.74 -8.76
C TYR A 106 20.71 14.28 -10.22
N GLU A 107 21.72 13.53 -10.64
CA GLU A 107 21.76 12.89 -11.96
C GLU A 107 21.23 11.47 -11.81
N PRO A 108 20.04 11.16 -12.35
CA PRO A 108 19.47 9.84 -12.15
C PRO A 108 20.32 8.75 -12.81
N SER A 109 20.57 7.69 -12.04
CA SER A 109 21.28 6.50 -12.48
C SER A 109 20.49 5.24 -12.10
N SER A 110 20.92 4.09 -12.64
CA SER A 110 20.39 2.79 -12.25
C SER A 110 20.97 2.25 -10.94
N GLU A 111 21.77 3.05 -10.23
CA GLU A 111 22.40 2.63 -8.98
C GLU A 111 21.47 2.80 -7.79
N GLU A 112 21.73 2.05 -6.73
CA GLU A 112 21.00 2.22 -5.48
C GLU A 112 21.50 3.45 -4.73
N ILE A 113 20.57 4.23 -4.20
CA ILE A 113 20.83 5.39 -3.35
C ILE A 113 20.18 5.21 -1.99
N GLU A 114 20.75 5.86 -1.00
CA GLU A 114 20.22 5.85 0.36
C GLU A 114 19.15 6.93 0.52
N VAL A 115 17.94 6.54 0.93
CA VAL A 115 16.83 7.46 1.24
C VAL A 115 16.18 7.13 2.57
N PHE A 116 15.53 8.11 3.20
CA PHE A 116 14.69 7.87 4.37
C PHE A 116 13.48 6.99 4.04
N LEU A 117 13.12 6.09 4.94
CA LEU A 117 12.00 5.18 4.81
C LEU A 117 10.71 5.93 4.50
N MET A 118 10.44 6.99 5.26
CA MET A 118 9.23 7.78 5.08
C MET A 118 9.17 8.46 3.71
N ASN A 119 10.30 8.91 3.16
CA ASN A 119 10.34 9.52 1.83
C ASN A 119 10.01 8.48 0.73
N TRP A 120 10.59 7.28 0.84
CA TRP A 120 10.27 6.17 -0.07
C TRP A 120 8.81 5.73 0.04
N LEU A 121 8.30 5.58 1.26
CA LEU A 121 6.91 5.22 1.47
C LEU A 121 5.99 6.29 0.89
N ARG A 122 6.28 7.59 1.10
CA ARG A 122 5.48 8.68 0.55
C ARG A 122 5.48 8.71 -0.97
N SER A 123 6.60 8.43 -1.64
CA SER A 123 6.68 8.46 -3.11
C SER A 123 5.73 7.45 -3.77
N SER A 124 5.48 6.34 -3.10
CA SER A 124 4.44 5.39 -3.52
C SER A 124 3.08 5.72 -2.94
N ASN A 125 3.06 6.16 -1.67
CA ASN A 125 1.84 6.13 -0.90
C ASN A 125 0.96 7.39 -1.08
N VAL A 126 1.58 8.56 -1.17
CA VAL A 126 0.84 9.77 -1.50
C VAL A 126 0.28 9.66 -2.93
N PHE A 127 1.05 9.07 -3.85
CA PHE A 127 0.59 8.85 -5.23
C PHE A 127 -0.64 7.95 -5.34
N ARG A 128 -0.62 6.79 -4.68
CA ARG A 128 -1.76 5.87 -4.57
C ARG A 128 -3.02 6.58 -4.04
N TYR A 129 -2.90 7.43 -3.02
CA TYR A 129 -4.03 8.23 -2.54
C TYR A 129 -4.57 9.13 -3.64
N HIS A 130 -3.69 9.86 -4.36
CA HIS A 130 -4.10 10.77 -5.43
C HIS A 130 -4.77 10.06 -6.59
N ARG A 131 -4.35 8.83 -6.93
CA ARG A 131 -5.03 8.01 -7.94
C ARG A 131 -6.48 7.74 -7.59
N VAL A 132 -6.77 7.38 -6.33
CA VAL A 132 -8.16 7.16 -5.90
C VAL A 132 -8.91 8.49 -5.83
N LYS A 133 -8.26 9.53 -5.31
CA LYS A 133 -8.90 10.84 -5.12
C LYS A 133 -9.25 11.50 -6.45
N ALA A 134 -8.40 11.41 -7.46
CA ALA A 134 -8.66 11.94 -8.80
C ALA A 134 -9.90 11.31 -9.45
N ILE A 135 -10.19 10.02 -9.20
CA ILE A 135 -11.45 9.39 -9.64
C ILE A 135 -12.63 10.04 -8.94
N VAL A 136 -12.53 10.26 -7.63
CA VAL A 136 -13.60 10.85 -6.82
C VAL A 136 -13.83 12.33 -7.12
N ASP A 137 -12.85 13.04 -7.69
CA ASP A 137 -13.01 14.44 -8.06
C ASP A 137 -13.80 14.65 -9.36
N ILE A 138 -13.89 13.63 -10.23
CA ILE A 138 -14.51 13.75 -11.56
C ILE A 138 -15.91 13.15 -11.66
N MET A 139 -16.40 12.54 -10.58
CA MET A 139 -17.72 11.93 -10.50
C MET A 139 -18.27 11.96 -9.07
N ASP A 140 -19.50 11.49 -8.86
CA ASP A 140 -20.05 11.35 -7.52
C ASP A 140 -19.13 10.47 -6.64
N ARG A 141 -19.01 10.81 -5.36
CA ARG A 141 -18.10 10.13 -4.43
C ARG A 141 -18.37 8.64 -4.35
N GLN A 142 -19.63 8.23 -4.22
CA GLN A 142 -19.97 6.81 -4.09
C GLN A 142 -19.74 6.07 -5.40
N GLU A 143 -20.06 6.69 -6.53
CA GLU A 143 -19.75 6.13 -7.86
C GLU A 143 -18.24 5.96 -8.04
N GLY A 144 -17.44 6.97 -7.71
CA GLY A 144 -15.98 6.94 -7.84
C GLY A 144 -15.32 5.90 -6.93
N ILE A 145 -15.80 5.78 -5.69
CA ILE A 145 -15.36 4.72 -4.77
C ILE A 145 -15.70 3.34 -5.34
N GLN A 146 -16.93 3.14 -5.82
CA GLN A 146 -17.31 1.85 -6.38
C GLN A 146 -16.50 1.50 -7.63
N LEU A 147 -16.26 2.48 -8.50
CA LEU A 147 -15.41 2.30 -9.68
C LEU A 147 -13.99 1.90 -9.30
N TRP A 148 -13.38 2.56 -8.30
CA TRP A 148 -12.06 2.16 -7.80
C TRP A 148 -12.06 0.71 -7.30
N LYS A 149 -13.09 0.32 -6.56
CA LYS A 149 -13.24 -1.05 -6.06
C LYS A 149 -13.31 -2.07 -7.20
N ASP A 150 -14.06 -1.76 -8.26
CA ASP A 150 -14.18 -2.61 -9.44
C ASP A 150 -12.84 -2.74 -10.20
N MET A 151 -12.03 -1.67 -10.25
CA MET A 151 -10.69 -1.70 -10.85
C MET A 151 -9.73 -2.59 -10.06
N VAL A 152 -9.70 -2.46 -8.73
CA VAL A 152 -8.89 -3.32 -7.86
C VAL A 152 -9.35 -4.77 -8.01
N TYR A 153 -10.65 -5.03 -8.07
CA TYR A 153 -11.18 -6.37 -8.33
C TYR A 153 -10.61 -6.98 -9.61
N ARG A 154 -10.64 -6.24 -10.72
CA ARG A 154 -10.08 -6.71 -12.00
C ARG A 154 -8.57 -6.90 -11.94
N ALA A 155 -7.84 -6.00 -11.28
CA ALA A 155 -6.41 -6.12 -11.07
C ALA A 155 -6.04 -7.42 -10.35
N THR A 156 -6.80 -7.77 -9.29
CA THR A 156 -6.60 -9.03 -8.57
C THR A 156 -6.90 -10.24 -9.44
N GLN A 157 -8.00 -10.22 -10.20
CA GLN A 157 -8.37 -11.32 -11.10
C GLN A 157 -7.31 -11.55 -12.18
N ASP A 158 -6.74 -10.49 -12.76
CA ASP A 158 -5.66 -10.60 -13.74
C ASP A 158 -4.38 -11.17 -13.11
N SER A 159 -4.05 -10.79 -11.88
CA SER A 159 -2.91 -11.36 -11.14
C SER A 159 -3.10 -12.86 -10.88
N LEU A 160 -4.32 -13.28 -10.53
CA LEU A 160 -4.67 -14.67 -10.27
C LEU A 160 -4.52 -15.56 -11.50
N ARG A 161 -4.92 -15.05 -12.67
CA ARG A 161 -4.81 -15.79 -13.94
C ARG A 161 -3.36 -16.02 -14.37
N LYS A 162 -2.42 -15.21 -13.87
CA LYS A 162 -1.00 -15.28 -14.21
C LYS A 162 -0.17 -16.12 -13.22
N THR A 163 -0.77 -16.54 -12.11
CA THR A 163 -0.07 -17.31 -11.08
C THR A 163 -0.59 -18.75 -11.09
N ASP A 164 0.20 -19.67 -11.66
CA ASP A 164 -0.08 -21.13 -11.66
C ASP A 164 0.14 -21.80 -10.29
N GLY A 165 0.49 -21.03 -9.25
CA GLY A 165 0.87 -21.54 -7.93
C GLY A 165 -0.03 -21.05 -6.80
N GLU A 166 -0.38 -21.96 -5.89
CA GLU A 166 -0.86 -21.62 -4.55
C GLU A 166 0.28 -21.07 -3.70
N CYS A 167 0.59 -19.79 -3.83
CA CYS A 167 1.63 -19.16 -3.03
C CYS A 167 1.01 -18.48 -1.81
N HIS A 168 0.55 -19.28 -0.85
CA HIS A 168 0.15 -18.79 0.46
C HIS A 168 0.98 -19.51 1.51
N PRO A 169 1.98 -18.85 2.13
CA PRO A 169 2.71 -19.43 3.24
C PRO A 169 1.72 -19.89 4.33
N PRO A 170 1.91 -21.08 4.94
CA PRO A 170 1.19 -21.55 6.11
C PRO A 170 1.02 -20.47 7.19
N ILE A 171 -0.05 -20.51 7.98
CA ILE A 171 -0.28 -19.56 9.08
C ILE A 171 0.93 -19.51 10.02
N LYS A 172 1.55 -20.66 10.29
CA LYS A 172 2.80 -20.75 11.03
C LYS A 172 3.91 -19.85 10.46
N GLU A 173 4.14 -19.87 9.15
CA GLU A 173 5.15 -19.02 8.50
C GLU A 173 4.80 -17.53 8.60
N ILE A 174 3.51 -17.17 8.63
CA ILE A 174 3.07 -15.79 8.90
C ILE A 174 3.43 -15.40 10.34
N THR A 175 3.11 -16.25 11.32
CA THR A 175 3.44 -16.03 12.72
C THR A 175 4.95 -15.89 12.91
N GLU A 176 5.73 -16.82 12.37
CA GLU A 176 7.20 -16.82 12.44
C GLU A 176 7.79 -15.59 11.74
N GLY A 177 7.25 -15.20 10.59
CA GLY A 177 7.67 -14.00 9.86
C GLY A 177 7.48 -12.72 10.68
N TRP A 178 6.29 -12.53 11.26
CA TRP A 178 6.01 -11.37 12.11
C TRP A 178 6.74 -11.38 13.46
N MET A 179 6.93 -12.57 14.05
CA MET A 179 7.77 -12.71 15.25
C MET A 179 9.22 -12.34 14.93
N LYS A 180 9.79 -12.86 13.84
CA LYS A 180 11.15 -12.54 13.41
C LYS A 180 11.32 -11.05 13.13
N GLU A 181 10.37 -10.46 12.40
CA GLU A 181 10.33 -9.01 12.14
C GLU A 181 10.43 -8.22 13.44
N GLY A 182 9.60 -8.56 14.45
CA GLY A 182 9.63 -7.93 15.76
C GLY A 182 10.91 -8.21 16.58
N GLU A 183 11.42 -9.43 16.56
CA GLU A 183 12.60 -9.88 17.33
C GLU A 183 13.91 -9.27 16.82
N THR A 184 14.01 -8.96 15.53
CA THR A 184 15.22 -8.32 14.97
C THR A 184 15.46 -6.92 15.53
N GLY A 185 14.46 -6.29 16.16
CA GLY A 185 14.53 -4.91 16.65
C GLY A 185 14.58 -3.85 15.54
N ASN A 186 14.58 -4.28 14.26
CA ASN A 186 14.62 -3.41 13.08
C ASN A 186 13.23 -3.14 12.50
N SER A 187 12.17 -3.66 13.11
CA SER A 187 10.82 -3.44 12.60
C SER A 187 10.41 -1.97 12.75
N ASN A 188 9.82 -1.43 11.69
CA ASN A 188 9.20 -0.10 11.69
C ASN A 188 7.74 -0.14 12.17
N PHE A 189 7.25 -1.33 12.56
CA PHE A 189 5.94 -1.54 13.15
C PHE A 189 6.05 -1.63 14.67
N GLU A 190 5.04 -1.11 15.36
CA GLU A 190 4.79 -1.48 16.75
C GLU A 190 3.68 -2.53 16.73
N LEU A 191 4.02 -3.77 17.10
CA LEU A 191 3.12 -4.90 16.87
C LEU A 191 3.04 -5.87 18.06
N THR A 192 1.84 -6.41 18.27
CA THR A 192 1.57 -7.53 19.19
C THR A 192 1.15 -8.73 18.36
N VAL A 193 1.83 -9.86 18.54
CA VAL A 193 1.48 -11.16 17.94
C VAL A 193 0.78 -12.01 19.01
N VAL A 194 -0.41 -12.50 18.68
CA VAL A 194 -1.16 -13.49 19.48
C VAL A 194 -1.27 -14.76 18.65
N SER A 195 -0.44 -15.75 18.96
CA SER A 195 -0.49 -17.07 18.36
C SER A 195 -1.41 -17.98 19.17
N TYR A 196 -2.46 -18.50 18.56
CA TYR A 196 -3.35 -19.45 19.23
C TYR A 196 -2.83 -20.87 19.07
N ASP A 197 -2.48 -21.22 17.83
CA ASP A 197 -1.92 -22.48 17.36
C ASP A 197 -1.29 -22.29 15.95
N ASP A 198 -0.73 -23.36 15.37
CA ASP A 198 -0.07 -23.36 14.05
C ASP A 198 -0.98 -22.95 12.87
N HIS A 199 -2.28 -22.80 13.13
CA HIS A 199 -3.32 -22.55 12.14
C HIS A 199 -4.12 -21.27 12.42
N LYS A 200 -3.76 -20.48 13.44
CA LYS A 200 -4.51 -19.27 13.81
C LYS A 200 -3.65 -18.25 14.56
N VAL A 201 -3.59 -17.02 14.02
CA VAL A 201 -2.82 -15.90 14.59
C VAL A 201 -3.59 -14.59 14.46
N ALA A 202 -3.47 -13.74 15.49
CA ALA A 202 -3.96 -12.37 15.44
C ALA A 202 -2.80 -11.40 15.66
N LEU A 203 -2.76 -10.35 14.85
CA LEU A 203 -1.77 -9.28 14.89
C LEU A 203 -2.47 -7.98 15.25
N ARG A 204 -1.91 -7.25 16.20
CA ARG A 204 -2.31 -5.87 16.50
C ARG A 204 -1.14 -4.96 16.14
N PHE A 205 -1.42 -3.93 15.34
CA PHE A 205 -0.46 -2.90 14.98
C PHE A 205 -0.87 -1.59 15.63
N ASP A 206 -0.11 -1.16 16.64
CA ASP A 206 -0.25 0.14 17.29
C ASP A 206 0.40 1.25 16.45
N ARG A 207 1.36 0.87 15.58
CA ARG A 207 1.98 1.77 14.61
C ARG A 207 2.24 1.06 13.28
N CYS A 208 1.95 1.75 12.19
CA CYS A 208 2.17 1.29 10.83
C CYS A 208 2.84 2.40 9.99
N PRO A 209 4.04 2.18 9.43
CA PRO A 209 4.75 3.21 8.67
C PRO A 209 4.01 3.60 7.38
N VAL A 210 3.21 2.69 6.82
CA VAL A 210 2.33 2.99 5.68
C VAL A 210 1.28 4.02 6.09
N PHE A 211 0.58 3.82 7.22
CA PHE A 211 -0.37 4.79 7.74
C PHE A 211 0.33 6.13 8.08
N ASP A 212 1.47 6.08 8.76
CA ASP A 212 2.26 7.27 9.11
C ASP A 212 2.64 8.10 7.88
N SER A 213 2.89 7.45 6.73
CA SER A 213 3.33 8.13 5.51
C SER A 213 2.27 9.02 4.88
N ILE A 214 1.00 8.85 5.25
CA ILE A 214 -0.14 9.53 4.62
C ILE A 214 -1.20 10.03 5.61
N LYS A 215 -1.03 9.83 6.92
CA LYS A 215 -1.99 10.29 7.95
C LYS A 215 -2.26 11.80 7.95
N HIS A 216 -1.40 12.57 7.27
CA HIS A 216 -1.52 14.01 7.08
C HIS A 216 -2.47 14.40 5.92
N LEU A 217 -2.89 13.44 5.09
CA LEU A 217 -3.85 13.67 4.02
C LEU A 217 -5.28 13.76 4.58
N GLU A 218 -6.08 14.69 4.03
CA GLU A 218 -7.36 15.09 4.63
C GLU A 218 -8.45 14.01 4.55
N ASP A 219 -8.53 13.28 3.43
CA ASP A 219 -9.62 12.34 3.17
C ASP A 219 -9.28 10.93 3.68
N ARG A 220 -9.50 10.70 4.98
CA ARG A 220 -9.22 9.40 5.63
C ARG A 220 -9.90 8.21 4.97
N GLY A 221 -11.09 8.41 4.38
CA GLY A 221 -11.80 7.35 3.66
C GLY A 221 -11.07 6.92 2.38
N ILE A 222 -10.54 7.89 1.64
CA ILE A 222 -9.73 7.63 0.44
C ILE A 222 -8.37 7.05 0.80
N ALA A 223 -7.76 7.56 1.87
CA ALA A 223 -6.55 7.00 2.45
C ALA A 223 -6.72 5.51 2.79
N TYR A 224 -7.77 5.14 3.53
CA TYR A 224 -8.12 3.74 3.78
C TYR A 224 -8.28 2.93 2.48
N LEU A 225 -9.04 3.45 1.50
CA LEU A 225 -9.28 2.76 0.22
C LEU A 225 -8.01 2.53 -0.62
N SER A 226 -7.02 3.40 -0.47
CA SER A 226 -5.75 3.31 -1.20
C SER A 226 -4.75 2.30 -0.60
N TYR A 227 -4.91 1.91 0.67
CA TYR A 227 -3.96 1.04 1.40
C TYR A 227 -4.53 -0.20 2.02
N CYS A 228 -5.59 -0.02 2.80
CA CYS A 228 -6.08 -1.04 3.70
C CYS A 228 -7.27 -1.78 3.09
N TRP A 229 -7.90 -1.20 2.08
CA TRP A 229 -8.91 -1.89 1.30
C TRP A 229 -8.27 -2.72 0.19
N THR A 230 -8.27 -4.02 0.40
CA THR A 230 -7.77 -5.06 -0.52
C THR A 230 -8.91 -5.71 -1.34
N GLY A 231 -10.14 -5.32 -1.03
CA GLY A 231 -11.38 -5.75 -1.68
C GLY A 231 -11.90 -7.14 -1.33
N GLN A 232 -13.11 -7.44 -1.80
CA GLN A 232 -13.68 -8.80 -1.77
C GLN A 232 -12.77 -9.87 -2.41
N PRO A 233 -11.95 -9.58 -3.44
CA PRO A 233 -10.99 -10.54 -3.96
C PRO A 233 -10.00 -11.04 -2.93
N GLU A 234 -9.61 -10.26 -1.90
CA GLU A 234 -8.75 -10.82 -0.86
C GLU A 234 -9.49 -11.93 -0.10
N GLN A 235 -10.79 -11.79 0.14
CA GLN A 235 -11.61 -12.88 0.68
C GLN A 235 -11.73 -14.05 -0.33
N GLU A 236 -11.74 -13.80 -1.63
CA GLU A 236 -11.73 -14.85 -2.65
C GLU A 236 -10.37 -15.54 -2.83
N LEU A 237 -9.27 -14.79 -2.78
CA LEU A 237 -7.87 -15.24 -2.71
C LEU A 237 -7.68 -16.13 -1.49
N ASN A 238 -8.25 -15.69 -0.38
CA ASN A 238 -8.34 -16.38 0.88
C ASN A 238 -9.40 -17.51 0.91
N LYS A 239 -10.04 -17.88 -0.21
CA LYS A 239 -10.93 -19.06 -0.25
C LYS A 239 -10.15 -20.39 -0.23
N LYS A 240 -8.85 -20.35 -0.53
CA LYS A 240 -7.94 -21.48 -0.23
C LYS A 240 -7.80 -21.58 1.29
N ALA A 241 -7.27 -22.68 1.82
CA ALA A 241 -7.22 -23.00 3.25
C ALA A 241 -6.93 -21.82 4.20
N ARG A 242 -6.27 -20.74 3.77
CA ARG A 242 -5.93 -19.57 4.57
C ARG A 242 -6.88 -18.36 4.38
N ARG A 243 -7.35 -17.77 5.48
CA ARG A 243 -8.17 -16.55 5.53
C ARG A 243 -7.50 -15.39 6.26
N LYS A 244 -7.84 -14.15 5.85
CA LYS A 244 -7.53 -12.89 6.55
C LYS A 244 -8.81 -12.11 6.82
N ASN A 245 -8.93 -11.54 8.01
CA ASN A 245 -9.93 -10.56 8.37
C ASN A 245 -9.26 -9.37 9.07
N THR A 246 -9.67 -8.14 8.71
CA THR A 246 -9.14 -6.90 9.28
C THR A 246 -10.30 -6.12 9.92
N PRO A 247 -10.74 -6.49 11.14
CA PRO A 247 -11.94 -5.91 11.75
C PRO A 247 -11.77 -4.43 12.13
N GLN A 248 -10.53 -3.96 12.27
CA GLN A 248 -10.23 -2.60 12.71
C GLN A 248 -8.96 -2.10 12.02
N THR A 249 -8.92 -0.82 11.67
CA THR A 249 -7.71 -0.17 11.11
C THR A 249 -7.38 1.13 11.83
N LEU A 250 -6.11 1.56 11.69
CA LEU A 250 -5.61 2.85 12.19
C LEU A 250 -6.33 4.08 11.61
N TYR A 251 -7.14 3.92 10.55
CA TYR A 251 -7.97 5.01 10.02
C TYR A 251 -9.26 5.24 10.82
N GLN A 252 -9.67 4.26 11.63
CA GLN A 252 -10.94 4.22 12.35
C GLN A 252 -10.77 4.10 13.88
N SER A 253 -9.56 3.78 14.35
CA SER A 253 -9.26 3.52 15.75
C SER A 253 -7.76 3.71 16.05
N ASP A 254 -7.35 3.50 17.29
CA ASP A 254 -5.97 3.70 17.77
C ASP A 254 -5.00 2.58 17.36
N TYR A 255 -5.52 1.48 16.81
CA TYR A 255 -4.72 0.35 16.33
C TYR A 255 -5.38 -0.37 15.14
N CYS A 256 -4.58 -1.09 14.36
CA CYS A 256 -5.05 -2.00 13.32
C CYS A 256 -5.03 -3.44 13.83
N VAL A 257 -5.99 -4.27 13.42
CA VAL A 257 -6.00 -5.71 13.71
C VAL A 257 -6.01 -6.48 12.41
N GLU A 258 -5.11 -7.43 12.28
CA GLU A 258 -5.17 -8.43 11.22
C GLU A 258 -5.29 -9.83 11.84
N PHE A 259 -6.29 -10.58 11.43
CA PHE A 259 -6.56 -11.92 11.91
C PHE A 259 -6.43 -12.93 10.77
N TYR A 260 -5.57 -13.92 10.96
CA TYR A 260 -5.30 -14.95 9.97
C TYR A 260 -5.61 -16.34 10.53
N TRP A 261 -6.28 -17.19 9.74
CA TRP A 261 -6.57 -18.57 10.15
C TRP A 261 -6.61 -19.55 8.98
N ASN A 262 -6.43 -20.84 9.27
CA ASN A 262 -6.72 -21.91 8.34
C ASN A 262 -8.18 -22.37 8.49
N ASN A 263 -8.99 -22.19 7.46
CA ASN A 263 -10.41 -22.55 7.41
C ASN A 263 -10.68 -24.05 7.41
N ASP A 264 -9.73 -24.89 7.01
CA ASP A 264 -9.87 -26.35 7.06
C ASP A 264 -9.78 -26.87 8.51
N VAL A 265 -9.09 -26.12 9.37
CA VAL A 265 -8.91 -26.44 10.79
C VAL A 265 -9.89 -25.64 11.66
N HIS A 266 -10.05 -24.34 11.38
CA HIS A 266 -10.91 -23.42 12.12
C HIS A 266 -11.93 -22.76 11.17
N PRO A 267 -12.96 -23.48 10.69
CA PRO A 267 -13.90 -22.95 9.70
C PRO A 267 -14.74 -21.77 10.22
N ASN A 268 -14.92 -21.67 11.53
CA ASN A 268 -15.71 -20.63 12.19
C ASN A 268 -14.82 -19.74 13.08
N ALA A 269 -13.57 -19.49 12.66
CA ALA A 269 -12.67 -18.65 13.43
C ALA A 269 -13.18 -17.19 13.44
N GLU A 270 -13.31 -16.62 14.63
CA GLU A 270 -13.67 -15.21 14.81
C GLU A 270 -12.45 -14.40 15.25
N PRO A 271 -12.31 -13.15 14.76
CA PRO A 271 -11.24 -12.27 15.21
C PRO A 271 -11.44 -11.89 16.69
N PRO A 272 -10.36 -11.59 17.42
CA PRO A 272 -10.47 -11.16 18.81
C PRO A 272 -11.21 -9.82 18.94
N THR A 273 -11.98 -9.66 20.01
CA THR A 273 -12.79 -8.46 20.27
C THR A 273 -11.94 -7.25 20.65
N THR A 274 -12.51 -6.05 20.59
CA THR A 274 -11.87 -4.83 21.11
C THR A 274 -11.55 -4.94 22.61
N GLU A 275 -12.44 -5.55 23.40
CA GLU A 275 -12.24 -5.80 24.84
C GLU A 275 -10.98 -6.63 25.10
N PHE A 276 -10.82 -7.75 24.37
CA PHE A 276 -9.61 -8.60 24.44
C PHE A 276 -8.33 -7.80 24.18
N TRP A 277 -8.35 -6.93 23.17
CA TRP A 277 -7.18 -6.13 22.83
C TRP A 277 -6.87 -5.05 23.87
N ASN A 278 -7.88 -4.49 24.52
CA ASN A 278 -7.71 -3.48 25.56
C ASN A 278 -7.13 -4.11 26.84
N GLU A 279 -7.65 -5.25 27.28
CA GLU A 279 -7.13 -5.99 28.44
C GLU A 279 -5.65 -6.40 28.25
N LEU A 280 -5.29 -6.81 27.03
CA LEU A 280 -3.91 -7.13 26.66
C LEU A 280 -2.95 -5.93 26.74
N VAL A 281 -3.45 -4.69 26.68
CA VAL A 281 -2.62 -3.49 26.86
C VAL A 281 -2.53 -3.10 28.32
N GLU A 282 -3.63 -3.17 29.07
CA GLU A 282 -3.65 -2.84 30.50
C GLU A 282 -2.74 -3.76 31.31
N THR A 283 -2.69 -5.05 30.96
CA THR A 283 -1.76 -6.03 31.54
C THR A 283 -0.28 -5.74 31.24
N LYS A 284 0.05 -4.88 30.26
CA LYS A 284 1.41 -4.39 29.99
C LYS A 284 1.80 -3.17 30.82
N VAL A 285 0.84 -2.44 31.39
CA VAL A 285 1.08 -1.19 32.16
C VAL A 285 1.36 -1.48 33.65
N ILE A 286 1.21 -2.73 34.09
CA ILE A 286 1.54 -3.16 35.45
C ILE A 286 2.72 -4.13 35.41
N ARG A 287 3.95 -3.59 35.37
CA ARG A 287 5.19 -4.13 35.98
C ARG A 287 6.39 -3.23 35.68
#